data_AF-A0A5J4VE34-F1
#
_entry.id   AF-A0A5J4VE34-F1
#
_cell.length_a   1.000
_cell.length_b   1.000
_cell.length_c   1.000
_cell.angle_alpha   90.00
_cell.angle_beta   90.00
_cell.angle_gamma   90.00
#
_symmetry.space_group_name_H-M   'P 1'
#
loop_
_entity.id
_entity.type
_entity.pdbx_description
1 polymer ?
#
loop_
_entity_poly.entity_id
_entity_poly.type
_entity_poly.pdbx_seq_one_letter_code
_entity_poly.pdbx_strand_id
1 'polypeptide(L)'
;MKWLSITKPHKVGEIKVNNFRAFTVNAKKIIDANGGAKLPMAIKQQIMASVWNSILVIPAVEILERQDGKTDIYNRSNKTKIQQGQYEFLPLAKRLYKKELPAVITQLYQAEDVNARIKEALGQAMQYYGQMLTQRQQQIEGFDLAKYKFQ
;
A
#
# COMPACT_ATOMS: atom_id res chain seq x y z
N MET A 1 -36.37 -22.96 -35.47
CA MET A 1 -35.33 -22.78 -34.43
C MET A 1 -35.35 -21.32 -34.00
N LYS A 2 -35.75 -21.03 -32.76
CA LYS A 2 -35.92 -19.66 -32.28
C LYS A 2 -34.73 -19.29 -31.40
N TRP A 3 -34.04 -18.24 -31.82
CA TRP A 3 -33.00 -17.53 -31.09
C TRP A 3 -33.47 -17.16 -29.69
N LEU A 4 -32.65 -17.46 -28.68
CA LEU A 4 -32.71 -16.80 -27.38
C LEU A 4 -31.60 -15.76 -27.33
N SER A 5 -32.03 -14.51 -27.52
CA SER A 5 -31.31 -13.27 -27.32
C SER A 5 -30.52 -13.26 -26.01
N ILE A 6 -29.18 -13.26 -26.11
CA ILE A 6 -28.29 -12.88 -25.01
C ILE A 6 -28.13 -11.36 -25.07
N THR A 7 -29.22 -10.63 -24.80
CA THR A 7 -29.17 -9.21 -24.45
C THR A 7 -29.30 -9.09 -22.95
N LYS A 8 -28.27 -9.49 -22.25
CA LYS A 8 -27.93 -8.87 -20.97
C LYS A 8 -26.54 -8.30 -21.16
N PRO A 9 -26.32 -6.97 -21.03
CA PRO A 9 -24.96 -6.53 -20.74
C PRO A 9 -24.54 -7.33 -19.52
N HIS A 10 -23.36 -7.95 -19.57
CA HIS A 10 -22.76 -8.52 -18.38
C HIS A 10 -22.86 -7.44 -17.31
N LYS A 11 -23.74 -7.66 -16.32
CA LYS A 11 -23.73 -6.86 -15.12
C LYS A 11 -22.30 -7.05 -14.64
N VAL A 12 -21.48 -6.00 -14.71
CA VAL A 12 -20.13 -5.99 -14.15
C VAL A 12 -20.33 -6.01 -12.64
N GLY A 13 -20.80 -7.14 -12.17
CA GLY A 13 -20.81 -7.53 -10.79
C GLY A 13 -19.42 -8.04 -10.49
N GLU A 14 -18.87 -7.48 -9.42
CA GLU A 14 -17.84 -8.06 -8.58
C GLU A 14 -16.39 -7.94 -9.05
N ILE A 15 -15.64 -7.17 -8.26
CA ILE A 15 -14.41 -7.72 -7.68
C ILE A 15 -14.48 -7.53 -6.16
N LYS A 16 -15.17 -8.44 -5.46
CA LYS A 16 -14.96 -8.66 -4.03
C LYS A 16 -13.76 -9.59 -3.84
N VAL A 17 -12.54 -9.10 -4.09
CA VAL A 17 -11.30 -9.77 -3.64
C VAL A 17 -10.17 -8.74 -3.58
N ASN A 18 -9.63 -8.47 -2.38
CA ASN A 18 -8.30 -7.90 -2.15
C ASN A 18 -8.07 -6.44 -2.60
N ASN A 19 -8.40 -5.48 -1.71
CA ASN A 19 -8.24 -4.03 -1.88
C ASN A 19 -6.84 -3.61 -2.41
N PHE A 20 -5.78 -4.35 -2.10
CA PHE A 20 -4.41 -4.04 -2.57
C PHE A 20 -4.23 -4.21 -4.09
N ARG A 21 -4.86 -5.23 -4.71
CA ARG A 21 -4.73 -5.48 -6.15
C ARG A 21 -5.47 -4.43 -6.96
N ALA A 22 -6.65 -4.02 -6.50
CA ALA A 22 -7.41 -2.92 -7.10
C ALA A 22 -6.65 -1.59 -6.97
N PHE A 23 -6.08 -1.32 -5.78
CA PHE A 23 -5.23 -0.17 -5.54
C PHE A 23 -4.03 -0.13 -6.49
N THR A 24 -3.26 -1.23 -6.61
CA THR A 24 -2.07 -1.27 -7.47
C THR A 24 -2.39 -1.00 -8.93
N VAL A 25 -3.51 -1.51 -9.45
CA VAL A 25 -3.95 -1.21 -10.82
C VAL A 25 -4.26 0.28 -11.00
N ASN A 26 -4.98 0.89 -10.05
CA ASN A 26 -5.33 2.32 -10.13
C ASN A 26 -4.11 3.22 -9.92
N ALA A 27 -3.29 2.92 -8.92
CA ALA A 27 -2.06 3.66 -8.62
C ALA A 27 -1.10 3.62 -9.80
N LYS A 28 -0.92 2.46 -10.44
CA LYS A 28 -0.11 2.35 -11.66
C LYS A 28 -0.58 3.29 -12.77
N LYS A 29 -1.90 3.33 -13.05
CA LYS A 29 -2.47 4.25 -14.05
C LYS A 29 -2.17 5.71 -13.73
N ILE A 30 -2.31 6.11 -12.47
CA ILE A 30 -2.04 7.49 -12.02
C ILE A 30 -0.54 7.82 -12.16
N ILE A 31 0.34 6.91 -11.74
CA ILE A 31 1.79 7.08 -11.84
C ILE A 31 2.22 7.23 -13.30
N ASP A 32 1.73 6.35 -14.18
CA ASP A 32 2.10 6.36 -15.60
C ASP A 32 1.57 7.63 -16.30
N ALA A 33 0.37 8.11 -15.94
CA ALA A 33 -0.20 9.35 -16.46
C ALA A 33 0.57 10.61 -16.03
N ASN A 34 1.15 10.62 -14.83
CA ASN A 34 1.86 11.76 -14.25
C ASN A 34 3.37 11.77 -14.59
N GLY A 35 3.76 11.22 -15.74
CA GLY A 35 5.17 11.18 -16.18
C GLY A 35 6.04 10.15 -15.46
N GLY A 36 5.47 9.39 -14.53
CA GLY A 36 6.15 8.30 -13.84
C GLY A 36 6.51 7.13 -14.76
N ALA A 37 6.08 7.12 -16.02
CA ALA A 37 6.47 6.14 -17.03
C ALA A 37 7.99 5.88 -17.06
N LYS A 38 8.81 6.93 -16.86
CA LYS A 38 10.28 6.88 -16.84
C LYS A 38 10.90 6.35 -15.55
N LEU A 39 10.13 6.22 -14.47
CA LEU A 39 10.63 5.68 -13.20
C LEU A 39 10.93 4.18 -13.34
N PRO A 40 12.02 3.67 -12.75
CA PRO A 40 12.25 2.24 -12.65
C PRO A 40 11.09 1.52 -11.96
N MET A 41 10.77 0.31 -12.40
CA MET A 41 9.63 -0.47 -11.87
C MET A 41 9.71 -0.66 -10.34
N ALA A 42 10.91 -0.89 -9.80
CA ALA A 42 11.14 -1.02 -8.37
C ALA A 42 10.73 0.25 -7.60
N ILE A 43 10.99 1.43 -8.15
CA ILE A 43 10.60 2.71 -7.53
C ILE A 43 9.09 2.90 -7.58
N LYS A 44 8.44 2.55 -8.69
CA LYS A 44 6.96 2.55 -8.78
C LYS A 44 6.34 1.67 -7.71
N GLN A 45 6.91 0.47 -7.48
CA GLN A 45 6.44 -0.44 -6.44
C GLN A 45 6.65 0.12 -5.03
N GLN A 46 7.80 0.74 -4.76
CA GLN A 46 8.05 1.41 -3.47
C GLN A 46 7.07 2.56 -3.22
N ILE A 47 6.79 3.38 -4.24
CA ILE A 47 5.80 4.46 -4.17
C ILE A 47 4.42 3.89 -3.85
N MET A 48 3.97 2.87 -4.59
CA MET A 48 2.67 2.23 -4.35
C MET A 48 2.57 1.65 -2.94
N ALA A 49 3.61 0.96 -2.46
CA ALA A 49 3.63 0.40 -1.11
C ALA A 49 3.62 1.49 -0.02
N SER A 50 4.38 2.57 -0.22
CA SER A 50 4.42 3.71 0.70
C SER A 50 3.05 4.40 0.81
N VAL A 51 2.39 4.66 -0.32
CA VAL A 51 1.06 5.27 -0.34
C VAL A 51 0.00 4.34 0.27
N TRP A 52 0.06 3.04 -0.02
CA TRP A 52 -0.82 2.06 0.60
C TRP A 52 -0.70 2.05 2.13
N ASN A 53 0.55 2.05 2.63
CA ASN A 53 0.80 2.02 4.07
C ASN A 53 0.34 3.30 4.76
N SER A 54 0.61 4.47 4.18
CA SER A 54 0.27 5.77 4.77
C SER A 54 -1.23 6.06 4.76
N ILE A 55 -1.96 5.71 3.70
CA ILE A 55 -3.39 6.05 3.59
C ILE A 55 -4.30 5.03 4.27
N LEU A 56 -3.91 3.75 4.27
CA LEU A 56 -4.82 2.67 4.63
C LEU A 56 -4.33 1.87 5.84
N VAL A 57 -3.07 1.42 5.84
CA VAL A 57 -2.58 0.53 6.91
C VAL A 57 -2.41 1.28 8.23
N ILE A 58 -1.68 2.40 8.23
CA ILE A 58 -1.42 3.19 9.44
C ILE A 58 -2.75 3.71 10.05
N PRO A 59 -3.65 4.35 9.29
CA PRO A 59 -4.91 4.81 9.85
C PRO A 59 -5.80 3.65 10.34
N ALA A 60 -5.78 2.49 9.67
CA ALA A 60 -6.53 1.33 10.15
C ALA A 60 -6.00 0.81 11.49
N VAL A 61 -4.67 0.79 11.67
CA VAL A 61 -4.05 0.42 12.94
C VAL A 61 -4.42 1.41 14.03
N GLU A 62 -4.31 2.72 13.77
CA GLU A 62 -4.69 3.77 14.74
C GLU A 62 -6.16 3.66 15.18
N ILE A 63 -7.07 3.36 14.24
CA ILE A 63 -8.50 3.16 14.55
C ILE A 63 -8.68 1.96 15.48
N LEU A 64 -8.04 0.83 15.18
CA LEU A 64 -8.12 -0.37 16.00
C LEU A 64 -7.51 -0.16 17.39
N GLU A 65 -6.39 0.56 17.48
CA GLU A 65 -5.76 0.91 18.75
C GLU A 65 -6.67 1.76 19.65
N ARG A 66 -7.41 2.71 19.05
CA ARG A 66 -8.41 3.53 19.77
C ARG A 66 -9.62 2.72 20.20
N GLN A 67 -10.08 1.75 19.40
CA GLN A 67 -11.26 0.93 19.69
C GLN A 67 -11.01 -0.07 20.81
N ASP A 68 -9.85 -0.73 20.81
CA ASP A 68 -9.55 -1.80 21.76
C ASP A 68 -8.81 -1.31 23.02
N GLY A 69 -8.39 -0.05 23.06
CA GLY A 69 -7.67 0.55 24.19
C GLY A 69 -6.34 -0.14 24.52
N LYS A 70 -5.83 -1.01 23.63
CA LYS A 70 -4.64 -1.83 23.82
C LYS A 70 -3.54 -1.39 22.86
N THR A 71 -2.69 -0.52 23.37
CA THR A 71 -1.60 0.19 22.68
C THR A 71 -0.42 -0.67 22.23
N ASP A 72 -0.47 -2.01 22.26
CA ASP A 72 0.67 -2.79 21.79
C ASP A 72 0.38 -4.26 21.47
N ILE A 73 -0.59 -4.50 20.61
CA ILE A 73 -0.84 -5.87 20.12
C ILE A 73 0.18 -6.25 19.04
N TYR A 74 0.66 -5.27 18.27
CA TYR A 74 1.62 -5.46 17.19
C TYR A 74 3.06 -5.78 17.69
N ASN A 75 3.65 -5.10 18.69
CA ASN A 75 4.94 -5.59 19.24
C ASN A 75 4.77 -6.86 20.06
N ARG A 76 3.61 -7.11 20.70
CA ARG A 76 3.41 -8.34 21.48
C ARG A 76 3.42 -9.59 20.62
N SER A 77 2.82 -9.58 19.42
CA SER A 77 2.79 -10.77 18.57
C SER A 77 4.12 -11.07 17.88
N ASN A 78 4.98 -10.06 17.67
CA ASN A 78 6.28 -10.22 17.03
C ASN A 78 7.42 -10.64 17.98
N LYS A 79 7.17 -10.74 19.29
CA LYS A 79 8.17 -11.24 20.24
C LYS A 79 8.30 -12.75 20.11
N THR A 80 9.54 -13.24 19.96
CA THR A 80 9.87 -14.68 19.94
C THR A 80 9.83 -15.32 21.34
N LYS A 81 9.86 -14.51 22.41
CA LYS A 81 9.75 -14.95 23.81
C LYS A 81 8.60 -14.22 24.50
N ILE A 82 7.41 -14.80 24.41
CA ILE A 82 6.17 -14.26 24.99
C ILE A 82 5.95 -14.94 26.36
N GLN A 83 5.78 -14.16 27.42
CA GLN A 83 5.53 -14.70 28.78
C GLN A 83 4.10 -15.27 28.88
N GLN A 84 3.85 -16.18 29.83
CA GLN A 84 2.59 -16.95 29.92
C GLN A 84 1.34 -16.05 30.07
N GLY A 85 1.42 -14.90 30.74
CA GLY A 85 0.32 -13.91 30.81
C GLY A 85 0.12 -13.06 29.55
N GLN A 86 1.06 -13.08 28.60
CA GLN A 86 0.93 -12.43 27.29
C GLN A 86 0.26 -13.34 26.25
N TYR A 87 0.15 -14.65 26.52
CA TYR A 87 -0.61 -15.59 25.68
C TYR A 87 -2.10 -15.24 25.62
N GLU A 88 -2.66 -14.60 26.65
CA GLU A 88 -4.07 -14.19 26.68
C GLU A 88 -4.44 -13.18 25.58
N PHE A 89 -3.45 -12.40 25.12
CA PHE A 89 -3.64 -11.38 24.08
C PHE A 89 -3.35 -11.90 22.66
N LEU A 90 -2.70 -13.06 22.53
CA LEU A 90 -2.33 -13.63 21.23
C LEU A 90 -3.55 -14.03 20.36
N PRO A 91 -4.63 -14.63 20.92
CA PRO A 91 -5.86 -14.87 20.16
C PRO A 91 -6.50 -13.57 19.68
N LEU A 92 -6.48 -12.54 20.52
CA LEU A 92 -7.01 -11.21 20.21
C LEU A 92 -6.20 -10.55 19.07
N ALA A 93 -4.87 -10.62 19.15
CA ALA A 93 -3.95 -10.16 18.10
C ALA A 93 -4.21 -10.82 16.75
N LYS A 94 -4.34 -12.16 16.76
CA LYS A 94 -4.62 -12.93 15.55
C LYS A 94 -5.98 -12.57 14.97
N ARG A 95 -7.00 -12.34 15.81
CA ARG A 95 -8.33 -11.91 15.38
C ARG A 95 -8.27 -10.51 14.75
N LEU A 96 -7.65 -9.55 15.42
CA LEU A 96 -7.48 -8.18 14.93
C LEU A 96 -6.80 -8.16 13.56
N TYR A 97 -5.66 -8.84 13.42
CA TYR A 97 -4.91 -8.86 12.18
C TYR A 97 -5.66 -9.57 11.03
N LYS A 98 -6.32 -10.71 11.32
CA LYS A 98 -6.95 -11.52 10.27
C LYS A 98 -8.36 -11.09 9.89
N LYS A 99 -9.10 -10.44 10.79
CA LYS A 99 -10.52 -10.11 10.57
C LYS A 99 -10.77 -8.60 10.60
N GLU A 100 -10.27 -7.92 11.61
CA GLU A 100 -10.68 -6.53 11.89
C GLU A 100 -9.86 -5.53 11.06
N LEU A 101 -8.56 -5.74 10.91
CA LEU A 101 -7.70 -4.93 10.07
C LEU A 101 -8.15 -4.91 8.60
N PRO A 102 -8.44 -6.06 7.93
CA PRO A 102 -9.01 -6.05 6.59
C PRO A 102 -10.37 -5.34 6.50
N ALA A 103 -11.19 -5.42 7.54
CA ALA A 103 -12.49 -4.76 7.58
C ALA A 103 -12.35 -3.24 7.67
N VAL A 104 -11.49 -2.73 8.56
CA VAL A 104 -11.21 -1.30 8.70
C VAL A 104 -10.54 -0.74 7.44
N ILE A 105 -9.57 -1.46 6.85
CA ILE A 105 -8.98 -1.07 5.56
C ILE A 105 -10.05 -0.99 4.47
N THR A 106 -11.03 -1.90 4.47
CA THR A 106 -12.14 -1.85 3.51
C THR A 106 -13.01 -0.63 3.74
N GLN A 107 -13.34 -0.27 4.99
CA GLN A 107 -14.09 0.95 5.30
C GLN A 107 -13.36 2.21 4.84
N LEU A 108 -12.06 2.31 5.14
CA LEU A 108 -11.22 3.43 4.69
C LEU A 108 -11.15 3.52 3.17
N TYR A 109 -11.09 2.39 2.48
CA TYR A 109 -11.05 2.34 1.01
C TYR A 109 -12.41 2.65 0.34
N GLN A 110 -13.52 2.63 1.09
CA GLN A 110 -14.84 3.01 0.59
C GLN A 110 -15.18 4.47 0.92
N ALA A 111 -14.33 5.18 1.67
CA ALA A 111 -14.55 6.59 1.98
C ALA A 111 -14.52 7.44 0.69
N GLU A 112 -15.44 8.40 0.58
CA GLU A 112 -15.65 9.20 -0.63
C GLU A 112 -14.39 9.98 -1.06
N ASP A 113 -13.59 10.40 -0.08
CA ASP A 113 -12.37 11.19 -0.26
C ASP A 113 -11.11 10.34 -0.55
N VAL A 114 -11.17 9.01 -0.40
CA VAL A 114 -9.97 8.17 -0.46
C VAL A 114 -9.27 8.24 -1.80
N ASN A 115 -10.02 8.36 -2.90
CA ASN A 115 -9.46 8.48 -4.24
C ASN A 115 -8.67 9.79 -4.42
N ALA A 116 -9.13 10.88 -3.81
CA ALA A 116 -8.43 12.16 -3.83
C ALA A 116 -7.14 12.06 -3.02
N ARG A 117 -7.22 11.51 -1.80
CA ARG A 117 -6.05 11.28 -0.94
C ARG A 117 -4.99 10.39 -1.58
N ILE A 118 -5.41 9.31 -2.26
CA ILE A 118 -4.50 8.43 -3.01
C ILE A 118 -3.80 9.19 -4.13
N LYS A 119 -4.53 9.98 -4.93
CA LYS A 119 -3.94 10.77 -6.02
C LYS A 119 -2.92 11.77 -5.48
N GLU A 120 -3.27 12.49 -4.42
CA GLU A 120 -2.40 13.47 -3.78
C GLU A 120 -1.11 12.81 -3.25
N ALA A 121 -1.25 11.75 -2.45
CA ALA A 121 -0.10 11.05 -1.89
C ALA A 121 0.79 10.40 -2.96
N LEU A 122 0.21 9.89 -4.05
CA LEU A 122 0.99 9.41 -5.19
C LEU A 122 1.78 10.55 -5.85
N GLY A 123 1.17 11.72 -6.03
CA GLY A 123 1.87 12.91 -6.55
C GLY A 123 3.05 13.33 -5.66
N GLN A 124 2.82 13.43 -4.35
CA GLN A 124 3.85 13.78 -3.37
C GLN A 124 4.98 12.74 -3.34
N ALA A 125 4.64 11.45 -3.30
CA ALA A 125 5.63 10.37 -3.31
C ALA A 125 6.45 10.37 -4.60
N MET A 126 5.82 10.58 -5.76
CA MET A 126 6.54 10.68 -7.04
C MET A 126 7.52 11.85 -7.05
N GLN A 127 7.15 13.01 -6.52
CA GLN A 127 8.05 14.16 -6.41
C GLN A 127 9.25 13.85 -5.50
N TYR A 128 8.99 13.29 -4.32
CA TYR A 128 10.04 12.93 -3.36
C TYR A 128 11.04 11.92 -3.94
N TYR A 129 10.53 10.82 -4.51
CA TYR A 129 11.38 9.80 -5.12
C TYR A 129 12.07 10.30 -6.39
N GLY A 130 11.43 11.19 -7.15
CA GLY A 130 12.06 11.87 -8.29
C GLY A 130 13.28 12.69 -7.87
N GLN A 131 13.15 13.51 -6.82
CA GLN A 131 14.26 14.29 -6.27
C GLN A 131 15.40 13.40 -5.76
N MET A 132 15.06 12.33 -5.04
CA MET A 132 16.05 11.37 -4.53
C MET A 132 16.83 10.70 -5.67
N LEU A 133 16.16 10.35 -6.78
CA LEU A 133 16.82 9.81 -7.96
C LEU A 133 17.76 10.82 -8.61
N THR A 134 17.34 12.08 -8.76
CA THR A 134 18.19 13.14 -9.30
C THR A 134 19.43 13.35 -8.43
N GLN A 135 19.29 13.37 -7.10
CA GLN A 135 20.42 13.51 -6.18
C GLN A 135 21.41 12.34 -6.30
N ARG A 136 20.92 11.10 -6.38
CA ARG A 136 21.78 9.92 -6.58
C ARG A 136 22.50 9.97 -7.92
N GLN A 137 21.82 10.41 -8.98
CA GLN A 137 22.42 10.55 -10.29
C GLN A 137 23.57 11.57 -10.28
N GLN A 138 23.36 12.73 -9.64
CA GLN A 138 24.41 13.74 -9.46
C GLN A 138 25.60 13.23 -8.64
N GLN A 139 25.35 12.42 -7.61
CA GLN A 139 26.43 11.79 -6.82
C GLN A 139 27.22 10.76 -7.62
N ILE A 140 26.57 10.00 -8.51
CA ILE A 140 27.23 9.04 -9.40
C ILE A 140 28.04 9.77 -10.47
N GLU A 141 27.48 10.81 -11.09
CA GLU A 141 28.18 11.62 -12.10
C GLU A 141 29.35 12.42 -11.52
N GLY A 142 29.25 12.83 -10.24
CA GLY A 142 30.34 13.45 -9.49
C GLY A 142 31.41 12.46 -9.00
N PHE A 143 31.22 11.16 -9.18
CA PHE A 143 32.20 10.14 -8.82
C PHE A 143 33.22 10.00 -9.95
N ASP A 144 34.50 10.32 -9.68
CA ASP A 144 35.58 10.06 -10.63
C ASP A 144 35.87 8.54 -10.69
N LEU A 145 35.20 7.87 -11.64
CA LEU A 145 35.38 6.46 -11.91
C LEU A 145 36.78 6.13 -12.44
N ALA A 146 37.55 7.10 -12.96
CA ALA A 146 38.92 6.88 -13.45
C ALA A 146 39.91 6.59 -12.32
N LYS A 147 39.58 6.97 -11.08
CA LYS A 147 40.38 6.64 -9.89
C LYS A 147 40.37 5.14 -9.56
N TYR A 148 39.30 4.44 -9.93
CA TYR A 148 39.17 3.01 -9.75
C TYR A 148 39.59 2.33 -11.05
N LYS A 149 40.87 1.95 -11.15
CA LYS A 149 41.37 1.17 -12.29
C LYS A 149 40.69 -0.20 -12.28
N PHE A 150 39.60 -0.36 -13.02
CA PHE A 150 39.03 -1.66 -13.30
C PHE A 150 39.97 -2.37 -14.31
N GLN A 151 40.77 -3.31 -13.80
CA GLN A 151 41.60 -4.23 -14.61
C GLN A 151 40.75 -5.37 -15.18
#